data_AF-A0A6J6D291-F1
#
_entry.id   AF-A0A6J6D291-F1
#
_cell.length_a   1.000
_cell.length_b   1.000
_cell.length_c   1.000
_cell.angle_alpha   90.00
_cell.angle_beta   90.00
_cell.angle_gamma   90.00
#
_symmetry.space_group_name_H-M   'P 1'
#
loop_
_entity.id
_entity.type
_entity.pdbx_description
1 polymer ?
#
loop_
_entity_poly.entity_id
_entity_poly.type
_entity_poly.pdbx_seq_one_letter_code
_entity_poly.pdbx_strand_id
1 'polypeptide(L)'
;MGEFVTQMHQESGLLPLLSDGLGVAEAEQKILDYVKGFAPEVRTAPLAGNSIGTDRMFLNRYMPNLDAHLHYRNIDVSSIKELTRRWFPKVYFQLPKKTGGHRALADIRESIAELRYYRQAVFVEQPGPESEAAKQIADQL
;
A
#
# COMPACT_ATOMS: atom_id res chain seq x y z
N MET A 1 -4.00 18.64 -15.42
CA MET A 1 -4.31 17.19 -15.46
C MET A 1 -4.77 16.84 -16.87
N GLY A 2 -4.49 15.63 -17.36
CA GLY A 2 -5.10 15.15 -18.60
C GLY A 2 -6.60 14.87 -18.45
N GLU A 3 -7.29 14.59 -19.56
CA GLU A 3 -8.74 14.39 -19.61
C GLU A 3 -9.22 13.24 -18.71
N PHE A 4 -8.59 12.06 -18.83
CA PHE A 4 -8.92 10.88 -18.02
C PHE A 4 -8.88 11.13 -16.51
N VAL A 5 -7.81 11.77 -16.02
CA VAL A 5 -7.63 12.06 -14.59
C VAL A 5 -8.65 13.08 -14.10
N THR A 6 -8.96 14.07 -14.96
CA THR A 6 -9.99 15.07 -14.66
C THR A 6 -11.35 14.40 -14.48
N GLN A 7 -11.77 13.56 -15.43
CA GLN A 7 -13.05 12.84 -15.35
C GLN A 7 -13.13 11.94 -14.11
N MET A 8 -12.08 11.15 -13.84
CA MET A 8 -12.02 10.26 -12.68
C MET A 8 -12.23 11.02 -11.35
N HIS A 9 -11.61 12.20 -11.19
CA HIS A 9 -11.76 13.00 -9.98
C HIS A 9 -13.07 13.82 -9.92
N GLN A 10 -13.73 14.04 -11.06
CA GLN A 10 -15.10 14.55 -11.09
C GLN A 10 -16.06 13.48 -10.59
N GLU A 11 -15.98 12.26 -11.14
CA GLU A 11 -16.84 11.14 -10.79
C GLU A 11 -16.67 10.71 -9.32
N SER A 12 -15.44 10.74 -8.78
CA SER A 12 -15.20 10.44 -7.36
C SER A 12 -15.61 11.56 -6.39
N GLY A 13 -16.05 12.70 -6.92
CA GLY A 13 -16.40 13.89 -6.15
C GLY A 13 -15.20 14.52 -5.44
N LEU A 14 -13.97 14.26 -5.88
CA LEU A 14 -12.77 14.85 -5.27
C LEU A 14 -12.59 16.30 -5.69
N LEU A 15 -12.76 16.65 -6.97
CA LEU A 15 -12.48 18.01 -7.46
C LEU A 15 -13.20 19.12 -6.70
N PRO A 16 -14.50 19.00 -6.38
CA PRO A 16 -15.21 20.04 -5.63
C PRO A 16 -14.69 20.23 -4.20
N LEU A 17 -14.01 19.23 -3.62
CA LEU A 17 -13.49 19.29 -2.26
C LEU A 17 -12.10 19.95 -2.19
N LEU A 18 -11.43 20.17 -3.32
CA LEU A 18 -10.06 20.70 -3.33
C LEU A 18 -9.99 22.17 -2.90
N SER A 19 -11.03 22.97 -3.20
CA SER A 19 -11.07 24.39 -2.82
C SER A 19 -11.10 24.58 -1.30
N ASP A 20 -11.75 23.66 -0.60
CA ASP A 20 -11.97 23.70 0.85
C ASP A 20 -10.99 22.77 1.57
N GLY A 21 -9.99 22.25 0.84
CA GLY A 21 -8.98 21.35 1.35
C GLY A 21 -7.93 22.05 2.22
N LEU A 22 -7.10 21.24 2.87
CA LEU A 22 -5.99 21.75 3.69
C LEU A 22 -4.75 22.02 2.83
N GLY A 23 -3.94 22.97 3.27
CA GLY A 23 -2.59 23.16 2.74
C GLY A 23 -1.72 21.93 3.03
N VAL A 24 -0.76 21.64 2.15
CA VAL A 24 0.06 20.41 2.23
C VAL A 24 0.80 20.29 3.57
N ALA A 25 1.37 21.39 4.08
CA ALA A 25 2.07 21.38 5.36
C ALA A 25 1.15 21.08 6.56
N GLU A 26 -0.08 21.59 6.54
CA GLU A 26 -1.06 21.29 7.58
C GLU A 26 -1.53 19.82 7.49
N ALA A 27 -1.76 19.34 6.27
CA ALA A 27 -2.10 17.94 6.04
C ALA A 27 -0.97 16.99 6.49
N GLU A 28 0.29 17.31 6.17
CA GLU A 28 1.46 16.56 6.62
C GLU A 28 1.49 16.46 8.15
N GLN A 29 1.33 17.59 8.85
CA GLN A 29 1.38 17.61 10.31
C GLN A 29 0.28 16.71 10.92
N LYS A 30 -0.96 16.82 10.44
CA LYS A 30 -2.08 16.00 10.92
C LYS A 30 -1.85 14.51 10.68
N ILE A 31 -1.30 14.15 9.52
CA ILE A 31 -1.01 12.74 9.19
C ILE A 31 0.15 12.23 10.04
N LEU A 32 1.22 13.02 10.21
CA LEU A 32 2.37 12.64 11.02
C LEU A 32 1.98 12.42 12.48
N ASP A 33 1.15 13.29 13.06
CA ASP A 33 0.67 13.15 14.43
C ASP A 33 -0.19 11.89 14.59
N TYR A 34 -1.06 11.62 13.62
CA TYR A 34 -1.83 10.37 13.58
C TYR A 34 -0.92 9.14 13.52
N VAL A 35 0.08 9.14 12.63
CA VAL A 35 1.03 8.02 12.48
C VAL A 35 1.85 7.81 13.76
N LYS A 36 2.33 8.87 14.40
CA LYS A 36 3.07 8.79 15.68
C LYS A 36 2.26 8.19 16.81
N GLY A 37 0.92 8.33 16.78
CA GLY A 37 0.02 7.67 17.72
C GLY A 37 0.08 6.13 17.67
N PHE A 38 0.46 5.55 16.52
CA PHE A 38 0.57 4.09 16.34
C PHE A 38 2.01 3.59 16.16
N ALA A 39 2.88 4.41 15.60
CA ALA A 39 4.30 4.13 15.36
C ALA A 39 5.12 5.32 15.88
N PRO A 40 5.32 5.45 17.20
CA PRO A 40 6.00 6.60 17.81
C PRO A 40 7.48 6.65 17.42
N GLU A 41 8.11 5.49 17.26
CA GLU A 41 9.52 5.36 16.92
C GLU A 41 9.77 5.62 15.43
N VAL A 42 10.69 6.52 15.17
CA VAL A 42 11.14 6.89 13.82
C VAL A 42 11.73 5.67 13.10
N ARG A 43 11.41 5.52 11.81
CA ARG A 43 11.92 4.48 10.92
C ARG A 43 11.63 3.06 11.41
N THR A 44 10.44 2.81 11.96
CA THR A 44 10.00 1.46 12.32
C THR A 44 8.92 0.92 11.39
N ALA A 45 7.97 1.78 10.98
CA ALA A 45 6.87 1.38 10.10
C ALA A 45 7.22 1.58 8.61
N PRO A 46 7.17 0.52 7.77
CA PRO A 46 7.30 0.67 6.32
C PRO A 46 6.01 1.26 5.71
N LEU A 47 6.13 1.91 4.55
CA LEU A 47 4.96 2.33 3.77
C LEU A 47 4.38 1.13 3.01
N ALA A 48 3.06 0.96 3.05
CA ALA A 48 2.39 -0.22 2.48
C ALA A 48 1.16 0.16 1.64
N GLY A 49 0.97 -0.51 0.51
CA GLY A 49 -0.15 -0.26 -0.39
C GLY A 49 0.05 -0.92 -1.76
N ASN A 50 -0.87 -0.67 -2.70
CA ASN A 50 -0.68 -1.04 -4.11
C ASN A 50 0.13 0.04 -4.84
N SER A 51 1.17 -0.36 -5.58
CA SER A 51 1.94 0.54 -6.45
C SER A 51 2.55 1.73 -5.69
N ILE A 52 3.00 1.42 -4.47
CA ILE A 52 3.35 2.41 -3.44
C ILE A 52 4.62 3.22 -3.77
N GLY A 53 5.38 2.80 -4.79
CA GLY A 53 6.55 3.55 -5.26
C GLY A 53 6.21 4.99 -5.70
N THR A 54 5.05 5.19 -6.32
CA THR A 54 4.57 6.53 -6.70
C THR A 54 4.25 7.35 -5.45
N ASP A 55 3.48 6.79 -4.51
CA ASP A 55 3.11 7.48 -3.28
C ASP A 55 4.35 7.90 -2.49
N ARG A 56 5.34 7.01 -2.39
CA ARG A 56 6.63 7.31 -1.74
C ARG A 56 7.32 8.52 -2.38
N MET A 57 7.35 8.60 -3.71
CA MET A 57 7.96 9.72 -4.42
C MET A 57 7.24 11.05 -4.08
N PHE A 58 5.91 11.04 -4.02
CA PHE A 58 5.13 12.22 -3.65
C PHE A 58 5.35 12.62 -2.19
N LEU A 59 5.35 11.66 -1.25
CA LEU A 59 5.63 11.92 0.15
C LEU A 59 7.03 12.50 0.34
N ASN A 60 8.06 11.92 -0.27
CA ASN A 60 9.42 12.44 -0.19
C ASN A 60 9.53 13.90 -0.68
N ARG A 61 8.79 14.26 -1.74
CA ARG A 61 8.84 15.60 -2.33
C ARG A 61 8.01 16.65 -1.56
N TYR A 62 6.84 16.27 -1.08
CA TYR A 62 5.80 17.19 -0.59
C TYR A 62 5.51 17.06 0.92
N MET A 63 5.86 15.93 1.53
CA MET A 63 5.69 15.64 2.96
C MET A 63 6.98 15.00 3.54
N PRO A 64 8.12 15.72 3.51
CA PRO A 64 9.42 15.16 3.85
C PRO A 64 9.58 14.77 5.33
N ASN A 65 8.86 15.41 6.26
CA ASN A 65 8.90 15.05 7.68
C ASN A 65 8.18 13.72 7.92
N LEU A 66 7.05 13.52 7.24
CA LEU A 66 6.35 12.22 7.25
C LEU A 66 7.22 11.13 6.62
N ASP A 67 7.82 11.40 5.46
CA ASP A 67 8.70 10.44 4.78
C ASP A 67 9.89 10.04 5.65
N ALA A 68 10.51 11.00 6.34
CA ALA A 68 11.64 10.77 7.25
C ALA A 68 11.26 9.95 8.50
N HIS A 69 10.00 10.05 8.94
CA HIS A 69 9.47 9.27 10.07
C HIS A 69 9.22 7.81 9.69
N LEU A 70 8.81 7.54 8.45
CA LEU A 70 8.56 6.19 7.96
C LEU A 70 9.89 5.45 7.65
N HIS A 71 9.89 4.13 7.74
CA HIS A 71 11.03 3.33 7.29
C HIS A 71 11.18 3.44 5.76
N TYR A 72 12.40 3.36 5.25
CA TYR A 72 12.71 3.50 3.82
C TYR A 72 12.21 2.33 2.94
N ARG A 73 11.85 1.21 3.58
CA ARG A 73 11.33 0.01 2.90
C ARG A 73 9.84 0.15 2.67
N ASN A 74 9.39 -0.54 1.63
CA ASN A 74 7.99 -0.56 1.23
C ASN A 74 7.45 -1.99 1.24
N ILE A 75 6.17 -2.14 1.55
CA ILE A 75 5.39 -3.36 1.30
C ILE A 75 4.48 -3.06 0.11
N ASP A 76 4.92 -3.44 -1.09
CA ASP A 76 4.14 -3.22 -2.31
C ASP A 76 3.31 -4.47 -2.64
N VAL A 77 2.00 -4.34 -2.45
CA VAL A 77 1.02 -5.40 -2.74
C VAL A 77 0.99 -5.73 -4.23
N SER A 78 1.27 -4.76 -5.11
CA SER A 78 1.31 -4.97 -6.56
C SER A 78 2.46 -5.89 -6.98
N SER A 79 3.57 -5.91 -6.24
CA SER A 79 4.65 -6.88 -6.47
C SER A 79 4.17 -8.32 -6.25
N ILE A 80 3.43 -8.56 -5.17
CA ILE A 80 2.86 -9.88 -4.85
C ILE A 80 1.79 -10.25 -5.88
N LYS A 81 0.97 -9.30 -6.31
CA LYS A 81 -0.01 -9.49 -7.38
C LYS A 81 0.66 -9.97 -8.68
N GLU A 82 1.75 -9.33 -9.09
CA GLU A 82 2.45 -9.68 -10.32
C GLU A 82 3.10 -11.08 -10.25
N LEU A 83 3.66 -11.46 -9.10
CA LEU A 83 4.16 -12.82 -8.87
C LEU A 83 3.02 -13.84 -8.90
N THR A 84 1.92 -13.55 -8.20
CA THR A 84 0.72 -14.40 -8.15
C THR A 84 0.13 -14.62 -9.53
N ARG A 85 0.07 -13.58 -10.36
CA ARG A 85 -0.40 -13.66 -11.76
C ARG A 85 0.40 -14.66 -12.61
N ARG A 86 1.72 -14.75 -12.38
CA ARG A 86 2.63 -15.59 -13.16
C ARG A 86 2.72 -17.01 -12.62
N TRP A 87 2.83 -17.16 -11.30
CA TRP A 87 3.08 -18.44 -10.65
C TRP A 87 1.79 -19.17 -10.26
N PHE A 88 0.72 -18.43 -9.95
CA PHE A 88 -0.53 -18.96 -9.45
C PHE A 88 -1.75 -18.36 -10.19
N PRO A 89 -1.87 -18.53 -11.52
CA PRO A 89 -2.92 -17.89 -12.31
C PRO A 89 -4.34 -18.24 -11.81
N LYS A 90 -4.56 -19.47 -11.33
CA LYS A 90 -5.85 -19.89 -10.75
C LYS A 90 -6.24 -19.05 -9.52
N VAL A 91 -5.28 -18.68 -8.69
CA VAL A 91 -5.48 -17.80 -7.52
C VAL A 91 -5.70 -16.38 -7.99
N TYR A 92 -4.89 -15.89 -8.94
CA TYR A 92 -5.03 -14.54 -9.47
C TYR A 92 -6.44 -14.23 -10.01
N PHE A 93 -7.04 -15.15 -10.77
CA PHE A 93 -8.38 -14.95 -11.34
C PHE A 93 -9.52 -15.00 -10.31
N GLN A 94 -9.24 -15.41 -9.07
CA GLN A 94 -10.18 -15.39 -7.95
C GLN A 94 -9.98 -14.21 -7.01
N LEU A 95 -9.10 -13.26 -7.38
CA LEU A 95 -8.90 -12.04 -6.60
C LEU A 95 -10.24 -11.28 -6.47
N PRO A 96 -10.62 -10.82 -5.25
CA PRO A 96 -11.82 -10.03 -5.07
C PRO A 96 -11.85 -8.83 -6.01
N LYS A 97 -12.99 -8.59 -6.65
CA LYS A 97 -13.16 -7.42 -7.51
C LYS A 97 -13.08 -6.16 -6.65
N LYS A 98 -12.31 -5.18 -7.11
CA LYS A 98 -12.28 -3.85 -6.51
C LYS A 98 -13.67 -3.23 -6.64
N THR A 99 -14.20 -2.73 -5.54
CA THR A 99 -15.55 -2.14 -5.44
C THR A 99 -15.56 -0.69 -5.91
N GLY A 100 -14.39 -0.08 -6.06
CA GLY A 100 -14.23 1.22 -6.72
C GLY A 100 -14.60 2.40 -5.83
N GLY A 101 -14.21 3.59 -6.29
CA GLY A 101 -14.46 4.86 -5.62
C GLY A 101 -13.36 5.89 -5.84
N HIS A 102 -12.15 5.48 -6.21
CA HIS A 102 -10.99 6.36 -6.44
C HIS A 102 -10.79 7.37 -5.30
N ARG A 103 -11.01 6.90 -4.07
CA ARG A 103 -10.79 7.66 -2.83
C ARG A 103 -9.81 6.89 -1.97
N ALA A 104 -8.83 7.61 -1.42
CA ALA A 104 -7.71 7.02 -0.71
C ALA A 104 -8.10 5.97 0.34
N LEU A 105 -9.10 6.25 1.20
CA LEU A 105 -9.49 5.30 2.26
C LEU A 105 -10.10 4.00 1.70
N ALA A 106 -10.87 4.07 0.61
CA ALA A 106 -11.41 2.90 -0.05
C ALA A 106 -10.26 2.07 -0.65
N ASP A 107 -9.35 2.73 -1.39
CA ASP A 107 -8.20 2.09 -2.03
C ASP A 107 -7.24 1.45 -1.00
N ILE A 108 -7.03 2.07 0.16
CA ILE A 108 -6.26 1.51 1.28
C ILE A 108 -6.91 0.23 1.80
N ARG A 109 -8.22 0.24 2.04
CA ARG A 109 -8.96 -0.94 2.54
C ARG A 109 -8.93 -2.09 1.54
N GLU A 110 -9.06 -1.78 0.25
CA GLU A 110 -8.95 -2.76 -0.82
C GLU A 110 -7.54 -3.35 -0.90
N SER A 111 -6.49 -2.53 -0.76
CA SER A 111 -5.10 -3.00 -0.74
C SER A 111 -4.83 -3.96 0.43
N ILE A 112 -5.39 -3.67 1.62
CA ILE A 112 -5.29 -4.53 2.81
C ILE A 112 -6.04 -5.86 2.58
N ALA A 113 -7.22 -5.82 1.98
CA ALA A 113 -8.00 -7.02 1.66
C ALA A 113 -7.28 -7.90 0.62
N GLU A 114 -6.70 -7.28 -0.41
CA GLU A 114 -5.89 -7.93 -1.44
C GLU A 114 -4.66 -8.63 -0.83
N LEU A 115 -3.91 -7.95 0.03
CA LEU A 115 -2.77 -8.57 0.72
C LEU A 115 -3.19 -9.71 1.65
N ARG A 116 -4.33 -9.57 2.33
CA ARG A 116 -4.89 -10.64 3.18
C ARG A 116 -5.24 -11.87 2.37
N TYR A 117 -5.82 -11.69 1.18
CA TYR A 117 -6.10 -12.77 0.25
C TYR A 117 -4.81 -13.49 -0.18
N TYR A 118 -3.78 -12.76 -0.59
CA TYR A 118 -2.50 -13.37 -0.95
C TYR A 118 -1.86 -14.13 0.21
N ARG A 119 -1.86 -13.55 1.42
CA ARG A 119 -1.35 -14.23 2.63
C ARG A 119 -2.01 -15.60 2.86
N GLN A 120 -3.28 -15.76 2.52
CA GLN A 120 -4.00 -17.03 2.68
C GLN A 120 -3.80 -17.99 1.49
N ALA A 121 -3.66 -17.46 0.28
CA ALA A 121 -3.74 -18.26 -0.94
C ALA A 121 -2.40 -18.60 -1.60
N VAL A 122 -1.33 -17.83 -1.35
CA VAL A 122 -0.02 -18.03 -2.03
C VAL A 122 1.19 -18.10 -1.10
N PHE A 123 1.05 -17.69 0.16
CA PHE A 123 2.11 -17.85 1.15
C PHE A 123 1.95 -19.16 1.91
N VAL A 124 3.05 -19.66 2.47
CA VAL A 124 3.02 -20.80 3.40
C VAL A 124 2.16 -20.48 4.61
N GLU A 125 1.45 -21.50 5.12
CA GLU A 125 0.60 -21.36 6.30
C GLU A 125 1.44 -20.98 7.53
N GLN A 126 0.88 -20.14 8.41
CA GLN A 126 1.56 -19.71 9.63
C GLN A 126 1.58 -20.82 10.69
N PRO A 127 2.67 -20.95 11.46
CA PRO A 127 3.80 -20.02 11.61
C PRO A 127 4.87 -20.07 10.50
N GLY A 128 4.73 -20.97 9.53
CA GLY A 128 5.73 -21.24 8.49
C GLY A 128 6.58 -22.47 8.84
N PRO A 129 7.54 -22.83 7.99
CA PRO A 129 8.46 -23.92 8.28
C PRO A 129 9.38 -23.60 9.46
N GLU A 130 9.72 -24.63 10.25
CA GLU A 130 10.74 -24.54 11.30
C GLU A 130 12.12 -24.18 10.71
N SER A 131 13.00 -23.62 11.54
CA SER A 131 14.33 -23.13 11.13
C SER A 131 15.14 -24.17 10.33
N GLU A 132 15.11 -25.43 10.74
CA GLU A 132 15.82 -26.51 10.03
C GLU A 132 15.24 -26.79 8.64
N ALA A 133 13.91 -26.79 8.50
CA ALA A 133 13.25 -26.98 7.21
C ALA A 133 13.51 -25.80 6.27
N ALA A 134 13.49 -24.56 6.80
CA ALA A 134 13.83 -23.37 6.03
C ALA A 134 15.29 -23.40 5.56
N LYS A 135 16.23 -23.87 6.40
CA LYS A 135 17.64 -24.03 6.05
C LYS A 135 17.84 -25.06 4.94
N GLN A 136 17.18 -26.20 5.01
CA GLN A 136 17.24 -27.23 3.96
C GLN A 136 16.77 -26.71 2.60
N ILE A 137 15.71 -25.89 2.57
CA ILE A 137 15.26 -25.24 1.32
C ILE A 137 16.37 -24.32 0.80
N ALA A 138 16.99 -23.50 1.66
CA ALA A 138 18.07 -22.59 1.26
C ALA A 138 19.30 -23.32 0.72
N ASP A 139 19.67 -24.46 1.31
CA ASP A 139 20.81 -25.28 0.87
C ASP A 139 20.55 -25.98 -0.48
N GLN A 140 19.31 -26.01 -0.97
CA GLN A 140 18.90 -26.60 -2.25
C GLN A 140 18.73 -25.58 -3.39
N LEU A 141 18.81 -24.28 -3.11
CA LEU A 141 18.75 -23.20 -4.12
C LEU A 141 20.08 -23.05 -4.86
#